data_AF-A0A6P0MD11-F1
#
_entry.id   AF-A0A6P0MD11-F1
#
_cell.length_a   1.000
_cell.length_b   1.000
_cell.length_c   1.000
_cell.angle_alpha   90.00
_cell.angle_beta   90.00
_cell.angle_gamma   90.00
#
_symmetry.space_group_name_H-M   'P 1'
#
loop_
_entity.id
_entity.type
_entity.pdbx_description
1 polymer ?
#
loop_
_entity_poly.entity_id
_entity_poly.type
_entity_poly.pdbx_seq_one_letter_code
_entity_poly.pdbx_strand_id
1 'polypeptide(L)'
;SQVLDEAGKQAYHLDHPRSGELVAIAQPDTWFTYYYWLEDSLAPDFARTVDIHRKPGYDPVDLFLDPQLEFPQLKIGLTLLKKRLGFRYLMEVIPLDATLVRGSHGSMTISAAEGPLFITQQTHLTKTRAIDATDVCELLLRHLQVDT
;
A
#
# COMPACT_ATOMS: atom_id res chain seq x y z
N SER A 1 7.42 -14.63 3.51
CA SER A 1 7.83 -13.74 2.40
C SER A 1 8.90 -14.43 1.58
N GLN A 2 9.26 -13.87 0.42
CA GLN A 2 10.43 -14.30 -0.36
C GLN A 2 11.23 -13.09 -0.82
N VAL A 3 12.52 -13.27 -1.06
CA VAL A 3 13.42 -12.22 -1.60
C VAL A 3 14.01 -12.75 -2.89
N LEU A 4 13.82 -12.01 -3.97
CA LEU A 4 14.33 -12.32 -5.29
C LEU A 4 15.66 -11.61 -5.52
N ASP A 5 16.70 -12.39 -5.79
CA ASP A 5 17.97 -11.94 -6.33
C ASP A 5 17.91 -11.85 -7.87
N GLU A 6 19.05 -11.82 -8.56
CA GLU A 6 19.11 -11.74 -10.03
C GLU A 6 18.38 -12.90 -10.71
N ALA A 7 18.66 -14.15 -10.30
CA ALA A 7 18.02 -15.33 -10.87
C ALA A 7 16.51 -15.34 -10.58
N GLY A 8 16.12 -14.94 -9.36
CA GLY A 8 14.72 -14.78 -8.99
C GLY A 8 14.01 -13.72 -9.84
N LYS A 9 14.62 -12.54 -10.03
CA LYS A 9 14.04 -11.47 -10.86
C LYS A 9 13.85 -11.93 -12.30
N GLN A 10 14.80 -12.67 -12.88
CA GLN A 10 14.66 -13.21 -14.24
C GLN A 10 13.47 -14.19 -14.34
N ALA A 11 13.36 -15.11 -13.40
CA ALA A 11 12.28 -16.10 -13.38
C ALA A 11 10.88 -15.47 -13.25
N TYR A 12 10.79 -14.30 -12.60
CA TYR A 12 9.54 -13.55 -12.42
C TYR A 12 9.33 -12.43 -13.46
N HIS A 13 10.18 -12.32 -14.47
CA HIS A 13 10.15 -11.24 -15.47
C HIS A 13 10.27 -9.82 -14.86
N LEU A 14 11.01 -9.71 -13.76
CA LEU A 14 11.32 -8.47 -13.05
C LEU A 14 12.77 -8.00 -13.25
N ASP A 15 13.55 -8.68 -14.10
CA ASP A 15 14.94 -8.30 -14.41
C ASP A 15 14.98 -7.11 -15.38
N HIS A 16 14.75 -5.92 -14.84
CA HIS A 16 14.77 -4.64 -15.55
C HIS A 16 15.83 -3.73 -14.90
N PRO A 17 16.55 -2.88 -15.64
CA PRO A 17 17.49 -1.90 -15.07
C PRO A 17 16.92 -0.90 -14.04
N ARG A 18 15.59 -0.92 -13.84
CA ARG A 18 14.86 -0.07 -12.87
C ARG A 18 14.37 -0.86 -11.65
N SER A 19 14.53 -2.18 -11.69
CA SER A 19 14.32 -3.04 -10.53
C SER A 19 15.54 -2.91 -9.64
N GLY A 20 15.32 -2.80 -8.33
CA GLY A 20 16.42 -2.75 -7.36
C GLY A 20 17.31 -4.00 -7.41
N GLU A 21 18.38 -4.00 -6.61
CA GLU A 21 19.28 -5.16 -6.49
C GLU A 21 18.50 -6.41 -6.05
N LEU A 22 17.58 -6.23 -5.10
CA LEU A 22 16.67 -7.26 -4.59
C LEU A 22 15.22 -6.80 -4.72
N VAL A 23 14.31 -7.77 -4.88
CA VAL A 23 12.86 -7.54 -4.78
C VAL A 23 12.29 -8.42 -3.67
N ALA A 24 11.72 -7.82 -2.64
CA ALA A 24 11.03 -8.53 -1.57
C ALA A 24 9.54 -8.66 -1.89
N ILE A 25 9.01 -9.88 -1.83
CA ILE A 25 7.60 -10.17 -2.03
C ILE A 25 7.02 -10.65 -0.69
N ALA A 26 6.00 -9.95 -0.22
CA ALA A 26 5.27 -10.30 0.99
C ALA A 26 4.50 -11.62 0.79
N GLN A 27 4.17 -12.31 1.87
CA GLN A 27 3.22 -13.43 1.78
C GLN A 27 1.81 -12.90 1.45
N PRO A 28 0.92 -13.75 0.93
CA PRO A 28 -0.50 -13.41 0.82
C PRO A 28 -1.02 -12.85 2.14
N ASP A 29 -1.87 -11.83 2.07
CA ASP A 29 -2.48 -11.15 3.23
C ASP A 29 -1.48 -10.48 4.21
N THR A 30 -0.26 -10.21 3.76
CA THR A 30 0.77 -9.52 4.55
C THR A 30 1.38 -8.34 3.80
N TRP A 31 1.98 -7.41 4.53
CA TRP A 31 2.67 -6.24 3.98
C TRP A 31 3.92 -5.94 4.79
N PHE A 32 4.87 -5.20 4.20
CA PHE A 32 6.08 -4.78 4.89
C PHE A 32 5.89 -3.39 5.51
N THR A 33 6.21 -3.26 6.80
CA THR A 33 6.29 -1.97 7.46
C THR A 33 7.67 -1.36 7.24
N TYR A 34 7.80 -0.03 7.40
CA TYR A 34 9.10 0.63 7.35
C TYR A 34 9.83 0.61 8.70
N TYR A 35 9.25 -0.03 9.73
CA TYR A 35 9.75 0.03 11.10
C TYR A 35 11.11 -0.65 11.19
N TYR A 36 12.16 0.16 11.18
CA TYR A 36 13.54 -0.30 11.32
C TYR A 36 13.97 -0.43 12.80
N TRP A 37 13.05 -0.16 13.73
CA TRP A 37 13.22 -0.38 15.16
C TRP A 37 12.50 -1.66 15.58
N LEU A 38 13.03 -2.35 16.60
CA LEU A 38 12.44 -3.58 17.13
C LEU A 38 11.56 -3.34 18.36
N GLU A 39 11.76 -2.21 19.03
CA GLU A 39 11.06 -1.83 20.26
C GLU A 39 10.39 -0.48 20.04
N ASP A 40 9.09 -0.37 20.30
CA ASP A 40 8.31 0.87 20.09
C ASP A 40 8.82 2.05 20.91
N SER A 41 9.53 1.79 22.02
CA SER A 41 10.20 2.83 22.81
C SER A 41 11.36 3.52 22.09
N LEU A 42 11.90 2.89 21.05
CA LEU A 42 12.96 3.41 20.19
C LEU A 42 12.41 4.01 18.89
N ALA A 43 11.08 4.03 18.72
CA ALA A 43 10.45 4.62 17.56
C ALA A 43 10.78 6.14 17.49
N PRO A 44 11.13 6.67 16.31
CA PRO A 44 11.35 8.10 16.15
C PRO A 44 10.08 8.90 16.45
N ASP A 45 10.23 10.13 16.98
CA ASP A 45 9.10 11.03 17.29
C ASP A 45 8.11 11.20 16.11
N PHE A 46 8.65 11.22 14.88
CA PHE A 46 7.82 11.41 13.68
C PHE A 46 6.87 10.23 13.42
N ALA A 47 7.17 9.02 13.92
CA ALA A 47 6.40 7.81 13.63
C ALA A 47 4.94 7.93 14.09
N ARG A 48 4.70 8.62 15.21
CA ARG A 48 3.37 8.84 15.79
C ARG A 48 2.64 10.07 15.22
N THR A 49 3.19 10.71 14.19
CA THR A 49 2.69 11.99 13.64
C THR A 49 2.57 11.96 12.13
N VAL A 50 1.81 12.90 11.56
CA VAL A 50 1.76 13.09 10.10
C VAL A 50 2.97 13.92 9.66
N ASP A 51 4.07 13.26 9.33
CA ASP A 51 5.33 13.89 8.88
C ASP A 51 5.87 13.21 7.62
N ILE A 52 5.29 13.57 6.48
CA ILE A 52 5.62 12.99 5.17
C ILE A 52 7.06 13.26 4.72
N HIS A 53 7.76 14.21 5.35
CA HIS A 53 9.11 14.59 4.97
C HIS A 53 10.18 13.77 5.70
N ARG A 54 9.86 13.30 6.91
CA ARG A 54 10.77 12.48 7.72
C ARG A 54 10.46 10.99 7.62
N LYS A 55 9.23 10.60 7.31
CA LYS A 55 8.86 9.20 7.12
C LYS A 55 9.55 8.65 5.85
N PRO A 56 10.23 7.48 5.94
CA PRO A 56 10.89 6.86 4.80
C PRO A 56 9.93 6.46 3.67
N GLY A 57 8.65 6.29 3.98
CA GLY A 57 7.62 5.90 3.03
C GLY A 57 6.22 6.09 3.60
N TYR A 58 5.22 5.72 2.81
CA TYR A 58 3.82 5.73 3.23
C TYR A 58 3.57 4.62 4.26
N ASP A 59 2.83 4.95 5.31
CA ASP A 59 2.40 4.01 6.34
C ASP A 59 0.86 3.97 6.41
N PRO A 60 0.21 2.84 6.08
CA PRO A 60 -1.23 2.77 6.11
C PRO A 60 -1.83 2.94 7.51
N VAL A 61 -1.07 2.76 8.61
CA VAL A 61 -1.58 3.07 9.96
C VAL A 61 -1.83 4.56 10.18
N ASP A 62 -1.30 5.45 9.33
CA ASP A 62 -1.56 6.89 9.35
C ASP A 62 -3.04 7.24 9.13
N LEU A 63 -3.82 6.30 8.60
CA LEU A 63 -5.27 6.44 8.41
C LEU A 63 -6.08 6.18 9.69
N PHE A 64 -5.42 5.73 10.76
CA PHE A 64 -6.07 5.36 12.02
C PHE A 64 -5.72 6.38 13.11
N LEU A 65 -6.66 6.59 14.02
CA LEU A 65 -6.36 7.19 15.31
C LEU A 65 -5.88 6.10 16.25
N ASP A 66 -4.83 6.39 17.01
CA ASP A 66 -4.25 5.44 17.95
C ASP A 66 -5.32 4.94 18.94
N PRO A 67 -5.70 3.65 18.88
CA PRO A 67 -6.77 3.10 19.71
C PRO A 67 -6.42 3.08 21.19
N GLN A 68 -5.16 3.28 21.56
CA GLN A 68 -4.73 3.40 22.95
C GLN A 68 -5.00 4.79 23.54
N LEU A 69 -5.39 5.78 22.73
CA LEU A 69 -5.80 7.08 23.22
C LEU A 69 -7.22 7.01 23.80
N GLU A 70 -7.37 7.30 25.09
CA GLU A 70 -8.68 7.32 25.76
C GLU A 70 -9.64 8.39 25.17
N PHE A 71 -9.09 9.58 24.86
CA PHE A 71 -9.88 10.72 24.37
C PHE A 71 -9.20 11.39 23.15
N PRO A 72 -9.16 10.74 21.98
CA PRO A 72 -8.40 11.22 20.82
C PRO A 72 -8.88 12.60 20.35
N GLN A 73 -10.19 12.85 20.34
CA GLN A 73 -10.76 14.14 19.96
C GLN A 73 -10.32 15.28 20.88
N LEU A 74 -10.21 15.02 22.19
CA LEU A 74 -9.73 16.01 23.16
C LEU A 74 -8.24 16.31 22.94
N LYS A 75 -7.41 15.27 22.74
CA LYS A 75 -5.98 15.44 22.43
C LYS A 75 -5.78 16.28 21.17
N ILE A 76 -6.55 16.00 20.11
CA ILE A 76 -6.54 16.78 18.86
C ILE A 76 -6.96 18.23 19.13
N GLY A 77 -8.09 18.44 19.82
CA GLY A 77 -8.60 19.78 20.13
C GLY A 77 -7.60 20.64 20.92
N LEU A 78 -6.97 20.07 21.95
CA LEU A 78 -5.93 20.72 22.73
C LEU A 78 -4.68 21.03 21.89
N THR A 79 -4.28 20.11 21.01
CA THR A 79 -3.14 20.32 20.10
C THR A 79 -3.42 21.43 19.10
N LEU A 80 -4.62 21.50 18.54
CA LEU A 80 -5.05 22.59 17.66
C LEU A 80 -5.15 23.93 18.39
N LEU A 81 -5.55 23.94 19.68
CA LEU A 81 -5.51 25.15 20.50
C LEU A 81 -4.08 25.65 20.70
N LYS A 82 -3.13 24.75 21.04
CA LYS A 82 -1.69 25.10 21.13
C LYS A 82 -1.16 25.69 19.83
N LYS A 83 -1.49 25.06 18.69
CA LYS A 83 -1.18 25.57 17.35
C LYS A 83 -1.73 26.98 17.16
N ARG A 84 -3.01 27.21 17.48
CA ARG A 84 -3.68 28.51 17.33
C ARG A 84 -3.04 29.60 18.20
N LEU A 85 -2.50 29.23 19.36
CA LEU A 85 -1.79 30.14 20.26
C LEU A 85 -0.31 30.37 19.87
N GLY A 86 0.17 29.75 18.79
CA GLY A 86 1.54 29.95 18.29
C GLY A 86 2.61 29.09 18.97
N PHE A 87 2.22 28.11 19.79
CA PHE A 87 3.17 27.18 20.40
C PHE A 87 3.67 26.16 19.38
N ARG A 88 4.89 25.66 19.60
CA ARG A 88 5.35 24.44 18.94
C ARG A 88 4.51 23.25 19.41
N TYR A 89 4.14 22.38 18.48
CA TYR A 89 3.27 21.24 18.75
C TYR A 89 3.63 20.05 17.87
N LEU A 90 3.27 18.85 18.31
CA LEU A 90 3.24 17.62 17.53
C LEU A 90 1.82 17.05 17.58
N MET A 91 1.32 16.53 16.46
CA MET A 91 0.03 15.85 16.40
C MET A 91 0.25 14.35 16.56
N GLU A 92 0.48 13.92 17.80
CA GLU A 92 0.80 12.53 18.15
C GLU A 92 -0.46 11.69 18.32
N VAL A 93 -1.04 11.29 17.19
CA VAL A 93 -2.32 10.54 17.17
C VAL A 93 -2.26 9.28 16.33
N ILE A 94 -1.10 8.96 15.76
CA ILE A 94 -0.92 7.80 14.90
C ILE A 94 -0.40 6.63 15.75
N PRO A 95 -0.99 5.43 15.63
CA PRO A 95 -0.50 4.24 16.33
C PRO A 95 0.79 3.70 15.71
N LEU A 96 1.50 2.83 16.46
CA LEU A 96 2.60 2.02 15.93
C LEU A 96 2.17 0.56 15.68
N ASP A 97 0.89 0.24 15.88
CA ASP A 97 0.35 -1.10 15.69
C ASP A 97 -0.03 -1.34 14.22
N ALA A 98 0.89 -1.99 13.49
CA ALA A 98 0.70 -2.37 12.09
C ALA A 98 -0.47 -3.35 11.87
N THR A 99 -0.94 -4.06 12.91
CA THR A 99 -2.02 -5.05 12.77
C THR A 99 -3.40 -4.42 12.53
N LEU A 100 -3.53 -3.11 12.73
CA LEU A 100 -4.73 -2.35 12.39
C LEU A 100 -5.02 -2.36 10.89
N VAL A 101 -3.98 -2.50 10.07
CA VAL A 101 -4.07 -2.58 8.61
C VAL A 101 -4.36 -4.03 8.22
N ARG A 102 -5.57 -4.28 7.73
CA ARG A 102 -6.06 -5.63 7.39
C ARG A 102 -6.03 -5.98 5.90
N GLY A 103 -5.68 -5.01 5.05
CA GLY A 103 -5.60 -5.19 3.61
C GLY A 103 -4.16 -5.05 3.12
N SER A 104 -3.82 -5.82 2.10
CA SER A 104 -2.56 -5.69 1.36
C SER A 104 -2.85 -5.72 -0.14
N HIS A 105 -1.91 -5.22 -0.94
CA HIS A 105 -2.00 -5.27 -2.39
C HIS A 105 -0.60 -5.40 -3.01
N GLY A 106 -0.53 -5.68 -4.32
CA GLY A 106 0.72 -5.71 -5.07
C GLY A 106 1.41 -7.09 -5.15
N SER A 107 0.94 -8.09 -4.40
CA SER A 107 1.29 -9.48 -4.66
C SER A 107 0.57 -10.00 -5.90
N MET A 108 1.16 -11.00 -6.56
CA MET A 108 0.50 -11.71 -7.66
C MET A 108 -0.78 -12.40 -7.15
N THR A 109 -1.82 -12.36 -7.97
CA THR A 109 -3.07 -13.07 -7.71
C THR A 109 -2.83 -14.57 -7.74
N ILE A 110 -3.30 -15.28 -6.71
CA ILE A 110 -3.08 -16.72 -6.52
C ILE A 110 -4.14 -17.54 -7.27
N SER A 111 -5.33 -16.97 -7.46
CA SER A 111 -6.46 -17.62 -8.12
C SER A 111 -7.27 -16.67 -8.98
N ALA A 112 -7.93 -17.19 -10.03
CA ALA A 112 -8.83 -16.39 -10.86
C ALA A 112 -10.03 -15.80 -10.08
N ALA A 113 -10.39 -16.40 -8.93
CA ALA A 113 -11.49 -15.93 -8.08
C ALA A 113 -11.14 -14.66 -7.29
N GLU A 114 -9.85 -14.41 -7.07
CA GLU A 114 -9.33 -13.23 -6.36
C GLU A 114 -8.80 -12.16 -7.33
N GLY A 115 -8.93 -12.41 -8.63
CA GLY A 115 -8.48 -11.53 -9.69
C GLY A 115 -9.47 -10.40 -10.00
N PRO A 116 -9.02 -9.38 -10.75
CA PRO A 116 -9.90 -8.33 -11.24
C PRO A 116 -10.96 -8.90 -12.18
N LEU A 117 -12.13 -8.25 -12.21
CA LEU A 117 -13.23 -8.60 -13.12
C LEU A 117 -13.25 -7.66 -14.32
N PHE A 118 -13.36 -8.23 -15.51
CA PHE A 118 -13.71 -7.49 -16.73
C PHE A 118 -15.19 -7.71 -17.05
N ILE A 119 -15.98 -6.65 -17.05
CA ILE A 119 -17.43 -6.72 -17.25
C ILE A 119 -17.80 -5.88 -18.48
N THR A 120 -18.49 -6.49 -19.44
CA THR A 120 -18.96 -5.82 -20.66
C THR A 120 -20.31 -6.33 -21.12
N GLN A 121 -21.08 -5.48 -21.79
CA GLN A 121 -22.29 -5.88 -22.52
C GLN A 121 -21.98 -6.39 -23.94
N GLN A 122 -20.82 -6.04 -24.51
CA GLN A 122 -20.40 -6.48 -25.84
C GLN A 122 -19.72 -7.86 -25.76
N THR A 123 -20.47 -8.88 -25.33
CA THR A 123 -19.95 -10.23 -25.03
C THR A 123 -19.26 -10.91 -26.22
N HIS A 124 -19.56 -10.51 -27.46
CA HIS A 124 -18.90 -11.00 -28.66
C HIS A 124 -17.40 -10.62 -28.75
N LEU A 125 -16.97 -9.59 -28.01
CA LEU A 125 -15.56 -9.17 -27.95
C LEU A 125 -14.73 -10.02 -26.97
N THR A 126 -15.39 -10.72 -26.05
CA THR A 126 -14.77 -11.60 -25.05
C THR A 126 -15.10 -13.06 -25.37
N LYS A 127 -14.20 -13.77 -26.05
CA LYS A 127 -14.43 -15.16 -26.47
C LYS A 127 -14.17 -16.19 -25.36
N THR A 128 -13.45 -15.79 -24.32
CA THR A 128 -12.98 -16.64 -23.22
C THR A 128 -13.47 -16.11 -21.88
N ARG A 129 -13.51 -16.98 -20.86
CA ARG A 129 -13.86 -16.59 -19.48
C ARG A 129 -12.72 -15.94 -18.69
N ALA A 130 -11.51 -15.99 -19.23
CA ALA A 130 -10.33 -15.35 -18.68
C ALA A 130 -9.62 -14.57 -19.79
N ILE A 131 -9.05 -13.44 -19.42
CA ILE A 131 -8.23 -12.59 -20.28
C ILE A 131 -6.94 -12.30 -19.55
N ASP A 132 -5.84 -12.19 -20.28
CA ASP A 132 -4.58 -11.76 -19.68
C ASP A 132 -4.65 -10.26 -19.39
N ALA A 133 -4.03 -9.82 -18.29
CA ALA A 133 -4.03 -8.41 -17.90
C ALA A 133 -3.40 -7.51 -18.98
N THR A 134 -2.47 -8.04 -19.77
CA THR A 134 -1.82 -7.36 -20.90
C THR A 134 -2.75 -7.10 -22.06
N ASP A 135 -3.83 -7.86 -22.21
CA ASP A 135 -4.76 -7.77 -23.35
C ASP A 135 -5.87 -6.73 -23.08
N VAL A 136 -6.01 -6.26 -21.84
CA VAL A 136 -7.08 -5.35 -21.43
C VAL A 136 -7.07 -4.07 -22.25
N CYS A 137 -5.90 -3.50 -22.55
CA CYS A 137 -5.79 -2.25 -23.32
C CYS A 137 -6.38 -2.41 -24.74
N GLU A 138 -5.93 -3.43 -25.48
CA GLU A 138 -6.42 -3.71 -26.83
C GLU A 138 -7.92 -4.03 -26.82
N LEU A 139 -8.38 -4.79 -25.83
CA LEU A 139 -9.79 -5.11 -25.66
C LEU A 139 -10.63 -3.84 -25.46
N LEU A 140 -10.17 -2.88 -24.66
CA LEU A 140 -10.83 -1.58 -24.49
C LEU A 140 -10.88 -0.80 -25.80
N LEU A 141 -9.80 -0.78 -26.58
CA LEU A 141 -9.77 -0.09 -27.88
C LEU A 141 -10.76 -0.67 -28.88
N ARG A 142 -10.91 -2.01 -28.92
CA ARG A 142 -11.92 -2.67 -29.76
C ARG A 142 -13.36 -2.29 -29.37
N HIS A 143 -13.63 -2.09 -28.07
CA HIS A 143 -14.95 -1.60 -27.63
C HIS A 143 -15.23 -0.19 -28.14
N LEU A 144 -14.19 0.64 -28.25
CA LEU A 144 -14.26 2.01 -28.74
C LEU A 144 -14.23 2.11 -30.28
N GLN A 145 -14.13 0.99 -31.00
CA GLN A 145 -14.00 0.94 -32.46
C GLN A 145 -12.78 1.74 -32.97
N VAL A 146 -11.72 1.78 -32.17
CA VAL A 146 -10.44 2.35 -32.59
C VAL A 146 -9.65 1.25 -33.28
N ASP A 147 -9.26 1.48 -34.54
CA ASP A 147 -8.39 0.56 -35.27
C ASP A 147 -7.05 0.43 -34.51
N THR A 148 -6.62 -0.81 -34.29
CA THR A 148 -5.41 -1.20 -33.55
C THR A 148 -4.43 -1.90 -34.48
#